data_AF-A0A9J7J045-F1
#
_entry.id   AF-A0A9J7J045-F1
#
_cell.length_a   1.000
_cell.length_b   1.000
_cell.length_c   1.000
_cell.angle_alpha   90.00
_cell.angle_beta   90.00
_cell.angle_gamma   90.00
#
_symmetry.space_group_name_H-M   'P 1'
#
loop_
_entity.id
_entity.type
_entity.pdbx_description
1 polymer ?
#
loop_
_entity_poly.entity_id
_entity_poly.type
_entity_poly.pdbx_seq_one_letter_code
_entity_poly.pdbx_strand_id
1 'polypeptide(L)'
;MNKALKATKTQRDIVYSVCSYGLDKVWEWGPNVGGNLWRTTNDITDTWFSMKVIGFESPKSIASFSRPNGWNDPDMLILGKLGWGKELRNTRLTCNEQYTHFTQWAMLAAPLFLGCDLTQMDDFTMGLLTNDEVIEVNQDLLGKQATLIYENADIQVWRKALENNKQ
;
A
#
# COMPACT_ATOMS: atom_id res chain seq x y z
N MET A 1 -5.24 0.73 22.95
CA MET A 1 -5.98 -0.17 22.04
C MET A 1 -5.40 -1.59 22.02
N ASN A 2 -4.16 -1.81 21.57
CA ASN A 2 -3.59 -3.17 21.43
C ASN A 2 -3.70 -4.06 22.70
N LYS A 3 -3.44 -3.52 23.89
CA LYS A 3 -3.66 -4.25 25.16
C LYS A 3 -5.09 -4.80 25.30
N ALA A 4 -6.09 -4.04 24.87
CA ALA A 4 -7.49 -4.47 24.89
C ALA A 4 -7.78 -5.54 23.82
N LEU A 5 -7.21 -5.42 22.62
CA LEU A 5 -7.32 -6.45 21.57
C LEU A 5 -6.79 -7.81 22.06
N LYS A 6 -5.64 -7.79 22.74
CA LYS A 6 -5.03 -8.99 23.33
C LYS A 6 -5.77 -9.52 24.56
N ALA A 7 -6.51 -8.67 25.27
CA ALA A 7 -7.25 -9.05 26.47
C ALA A 7 -8.64 -9.65 26.16
N THR A 8 -9.01 -9.80 24.89
CA THR A 8 -10.30 -10.40 24.52
C THR A 8 -10.34 -11.87 24.96
N LYS A 9 -11.47 -12.29 25.55
CA LYS A 9 -11.67 -13.69 26.00
C LYS A 9 -11.68 -14.71 24.85
N THR A 10 -11.65 -14.25 23.60
CA THR A 10 -11.90 -15.06 22.42
C THR A 10 -10.64 -15.61 21.76
N GLN A 11 -9.44 -15.43 22.34
CA GLN A 11 -8.14 -15.88 21.80
C GLN A 11 -8.04 -15.68 20.27
N ARG A 12 -8.40 -14.48 19.80
CA ARG A 12 -8.37 -14.16 18.37
C ARG A 12 -7.09 -13.43 18.04
N ASP A 13 -6.42 -13.88 16.98
CA ASP A 13 -5.36 -13.12 16.33
C ASP A 13 -6.01 -12.00 15.52
N ILE A 14 -5.92 -10.78 16.03
CA ILE A 14 -6.51 -9.58 15.41
C ILE A 14 -5.38 -8.72 14.87
N VAL A 15 -5.38 -8.50 13.56
CA VAL A 15 -4.48 -7.54 12.91
C VAL A 15 -4.81 -6.13 13.39
N TYR A 16 -3.81 -5.40 13.87
CA TYR A 16 -3.97 -4.02 14.32
C TYR A 16 -3.41 -3.03 13.29
N SER A 17 -4.29 -2.44 12.48
CA SER A 17 -3.96 -1.33 11.59
C SER A 17 -4.04 0.01 12.32
N VAL A 18 -2.92 0.74 12.37
CA VAL A 18 -2.82 2.04 13.03
C VAL A 18 -3.03 3.15 12.00
N CYS A 19 -4.16 3.84 12.08
CA CYS A 19 -4.48 4.94 11.17
C CYS A 19 -4.35 6.29 11.87
N SER A 20 -3.18 6.93 11.73
CA SER A 20 -2.87 8.23 12.37
C SER A 20 -2.29 9.26 11.40
N TYR A 21 -2.58 9.17 10.11
CA TYR A 21 -2.18 10.17 9.11
C TYR A 21 -0.66 10.43 8.99
N GLY A 22 0.19 9.44 9.33
CA GLY A 22 1.65 9.64 9.41
C GLY A 22 2.12 10.46 10.63
N LEU A 23 1.21 10.87 11.51
CA LEU A 23 1.47 11.75 12.66
C LEU A 23 2.59 11.21 13.54
N ASP A 24 3.47 12.12 13.96
CA ASP A 24 4.63 11.85 14.81
C ASP A 24 5.48 10.68 14.32
N LYS A 25 5.58 10.53 12.99
CA LYS A 25 6.37 9.47 12.34
C LYS A 25 5.95 8.08 12.85
N VAL A 26 4.69 7.73 12.63
CA VAL A 26 4.10 6.46 13.11
C VAL A 26 4.92 5.21 12.79
N TRP A 27 5.75 5.21 11.75
CA TRP A 27 6.68 4.13 11.46
C TRP A 27 7.74 3.89 12.55
N GLU A 28 8.07 4.88 13.38
CA GLU A 28 9.01 4.76 14.51
C GLU A 28 8.36 4.14 15.76
N TRP A 29 7.07 4.41 16.02
CA TRP A 29 6.40 4.00 17.26
C TRP A 29 5.25 2.98 17.08
N GLY A 30 4.68 2.87 15.88
CA GLY A 30 3.61 1.93 15.52
C GLY A 30 3.95 0.48 15.88
N PRO A 31 5.16 -0.02 15.57
CA PRO A 31 5.61 -1.34 16.02
C PRO A 31 5.59 -1.50 17.55
N ASN A 32 5.98 -0.47 18.29
CA ASN A 32 6.11 -0.52 19.76
C ASN A 32 4.75 -0.61 20.47
N VAL A 33 3.69 -0.10 19.83
CA VAL A 33 2.31 -0.29 20.30
C VAL A 33 1.68 -1.57 19.78
N GLY A 34 2.42 -2.38 19.01
CA GLY A 34 2.02 -3.65 18.40
C GLY A 34 1.09 -3.50 17.21
N GLY A 35 1.23 -2.42 16.44
CA GLY A 35 0.61 -2.31 15.12
C GLY A 35 1.27 -3.26 14.13
N ASN A 36 0.46 -3.87 13.26
CA ASN A 36 0.93 -4.74 12.17
C ASN A 36 1.12 -3.98 10.86
N LEU A 37 0.45 -2.83 10.75
CA LEU A 37 0.58 -1.88 9.67
C LEU A 37 0.22 -0.49 10.19
N TRP A 38 0.74 0.55 9.57
CA TRP A 38 0.47 1.93 9.98
C TRP A 38 0.43 2.88 8.80
N ARG A 39 -0.59 3.74 8.81
CA ARG A 39 -0.83 4.65 7.70
C ARG A 39 0.13 5.84 7.76
N THR A 40 0.90 6.00 6.68
CA THR A 40 2.10 6.86 6.62
C THR A 40 1.86 8.28 6.10
N THR A 41 0.71 8.54 5.49
CA THR A 41 0.36 9.80 4.81
C THR A 41 -1.05 10.27 5.18
N ASN A 42 -1.57 11.33 4.56
CA ASN A 42 -3.02 11.58 4.55
C ASN A 42 -3.75 10.60 3.63
N ASP A 43 -5.08 10.73 3.57
CA ASP A 43 -5.92 9.89 2.73
C ASP A 43 -5.56 10.06 1.25
N ILE A 44 -5.50 8.95 0.51
CA ILE A 44 -5.32 8.98 -0.93
C ILE A 44 -6.58 9.48 -1.62
N THR A 45 -6.39 10.32 -2.64
CA THR A 45 -7.46 10.73 -3.55
C THR A 45 -7.14 10.24 -4.95
N ASP A 46 -8.16 10.06 -5.78
CA ASP A 46 -7.99 9.58 -7.15
C ASP A 46 -7.48 10.67 -8.10
N THR A 47 -6.32 11.23 -7.78
CA THR A 47 -5.60 12.19 -8.61
C THR A 47 -4.17 11.74 -8.76
N TRP A 48 -3.58 11.98 -9.94
CA TRP A 48 -2.17 11.66 -10.16
C TRP A 48 -1.25 12.30 -9.14
N PHE A 49 -1.51 13.56 -8.75
CA PHE A 49 -0.71 14.26 -7.75
C PHE A 49 -0.73 13.54 -6.40
N SER A 50 -1.91 13.16 -5.91
CA SER A 50 -2.04 12.42 -4.65
C SER A 50 -1.31 11.08 -4.71
N MET A 51 -1.52 10.32 -5.79
CA MET A 51 -0.85 9.03 -5.97
C MET A 51 0.68 9.21 -6.02
N LYS A 52 1.18 10.20 -6.77
CA LYS A 52 2.62 10.48 -6.87
C LYS A 52 3.24 10.76 -5.50
N VAL A 53 2.65 11.68 -4.73
CA VAL A 53 3.19 12.07 -3.42
C VAL A 53 3.19 10.90 -2.45
N ILE A 54 2.12 10.09 -2.44
CA ILE A 54 1.97 8.98 -1.50
C ILE A 54 2.80 7.77 -1.90
N GLY A 55 2.83 7.42 -3.19
CA GLY A 55 3.50 6.22 -3.70
C GLY A 55 4.98 6.40 -4.04
N PHE A 56 5.43 7.63 -4.34
CA PHE A 56 6.80 7.87 -4.78
C PHE A 56 7.60 8.81 -3.87
N GLU A 57 7.00 9.84 -3.28
CA GLU A 57 7.77 10.81 -2.47
C GLU A 57 7.86 10.40 -1.00
N SER A 58 6.70 10.12 -0.39
CA SER A 58 6.59 9.74 1.03
C SER A 58 7.37 8.47 1.40
N PRO A 59 7.44 7.42 0.55
CA PRO A 59 8.10 6.16 0.92
C PRO A 59 9.63 6.20 0.91
N LYS A 60 10.25 7.24 0.30
CA LYS A 60 11.71 7.30 0.05
C LYS A 60 12.56 7.12 1.31
N SER A 61 12.12 7.69 2.44
CA SER A 61 12.89 7.71 3.69
C SER A 61 12.44 6.69 4.73
N ILE A 62 11.39 5.90 4.45
CA ILE A 62 10.75 5.03 5.45
C ILE A 62 10.83 3.53 5.12
N ALA A 63 11.51 3.15 4.03
CA ALA A 63 11.60 1.76 3.58
C ALA A 63 12.15 0.80 4.64
N SER A 64 13.09 1.25 5.48
CA SER A 64 13.70 0.43 6.55
C SER A 64 12.74 0.10 7.70
N PHE A 65 11.61 0.79 7.81
CA PHE A 65 10.59 0.53 8.83
C PHE A 65 9.59 -0.55 8.41
N SER A 66 9.46 -0.82 7.11
CA SER A 66 8.62 -1.90 6.59
C SER A 66 9.35 -3.24 6.66
N ARG A 67 8.71 -4.27 7.22
CA ARG A 67 9.24 -5.63 7.40
C ARG A 67 8.11 -6.62 7.68
N PRO A 68 8.35 -7.94 7.62
CA PRO A 68 7.37 -8.93 8.05
C PRO A 68 6.77 -8.59 9.43
N ASN A 69 5.42 -8.61 9.51
CA ASN A 69 4.59 -8.22 10.66
C ASN A 69 4.54 -6.71 10.98
N GLY A 70 5.05 -5.83 10.12
CA GLY A 70 5.02 -4.39 10.31
C GLY A 70 5.16 -3.63 9.00
N TRP A 71 4.04 -3.21 8.41
CA TRP A 71 4.01 -2.65 7.05
C TRP A 71 3.72 -1.15 7.04
N ASN A 72 4.46 -0.41 6.23
CA ASN A 72 4.07 0.95 5.86
C ASN A 72 2.79 0.87 5.02
N ASP A 73 1.76 1.59 5.43
CA ASP A 73 0.47 1.66 4.74
C ASP A 73 0.37 3.02 4.01
N PRO A 74 0.46 3.03 2.67
CA PRO A 74 0.23 4.22 1.85
C PRO A 74 -1.25 4.40 1.47
N ASP A 75 -2.19 3.79 2.20
CA ASP A 75 -3.64 3.83 1.96
C ASP A 75 -4.09 2.93 0.79
N MET A 76 -5.40 2.87 0.57
CA MET A 76 -6.09 1.92 -0.32
C MET A 76 -5.83 2.11 -1.82
N LEU A 77 -6.12 1.06 -2.60
CA LEU A 77 -6.08 1.06 -4.06
C LEU A 77 -7.30 1.80 -4.66
N ILE A 78 -7.02 2.81 -5.49
CA ILE A 78 -8.01 3.71 -6.14
C ILE A 78 -8.21 3.37 -7.63
N LEU A 79 -8.48 2.08 -7.89
CA LEU A 79 -8.61 1.50 -9.23
C LEU A 79 -10.09 1.34 -9.64
N GLY A 80 -10.37 1.26 -10.94
CA GLY A 80 -11.71 0.93 -11.45
C GLY A 80 -12.81 1.90 -11.00
N LYS A 81 -13.96 1.36 -10.57
CA LYS A 81 -15.09 2.16 -10.06
C LYS A 81 -14.96 2.44 -8.57
N LEU A 82 -15.00 3.73 -8.23
CA LEU A 82 -14.90 4.27 -6.88
C LEU A 82 -16.19 5.00 -6.48
N GLY A 83 -16.42 5.13 -5.18
CA GLY A 83 -17.61 5.78 -4.62
C GLY A 83 -18.49 4.79 -3.87
N TRP A 84 -19.67 5.25 -3.45
CA TRP A 84 -20.59 4.45 -2.64
C TRP A 84 -22.03 4.59 -3.14
N GLY A 85 -22.74 3.47 -3.18
CA GLY A 85 -24.15 3.42 -3.54
C GLY A 85 -24.41 3.95 -4.96
N LYS A 86 -25.17 5.04 -5.08
CA LYS A 86 -25.54 5.63 -6.38
C LYS A 86 -24.46 6.53 -6.97
N GLU A 87 -23.47 6.94 -6.16
CA GLU A 87 -22.42 7.89 -6.56
C GLU A 87 -21.16 7.18 -7.06
N LEU A 88 -21.34 6.05 -7.75
CA LEU A 88 -20.25 5.28 -8.34
C LEU A 88 -19.80 5.93 -9.64
N ARG A 89 -18.49 6.08 -9.76
CA ARG A 89 -17.84 6.64 -10.95
C ARG A 89 -16.52 5.94 -11.20
N ASN A 90 -16.03 6.00 -12.43
CA ASN A 90 -14.66 5.58 -12.70
C ASN A 90 -13.68 6.46 -11.91
N THR A 91 -12.56 5.86 -11.51
CA THR A 91 -11.37 6.56 -11.03
C THR A 91 -10.95 7.61 -12.07
N ARG A 92 -10.46 8.76 -11.61
CA ARG A 92 -9.93 9.79 -12.51
C ARG A 92 -8.50 9.49 -12.96
N LEU A 93 -7.91 8.38 -12.50
CA LEU A 93 -6.63 7.90 -13.00
C LEU A 93 -6.78 7.28 -14.40
N THR A 94 -5.85 7.61 -15.29
CA THR A 94 -5.73 6.94 -16.58
C THR A 94 -5.30 5.48 -16.41
N CYS A 95 -5.44 4.64 -17.44
CA CYS A 95 -5.01 3.24 -17.36
C CYS A 95 -3.52 3.09 -17.00
N ASN A 96 -2.65 3.93 -17.56
CA ASN A 96 -1.21 3.90 -17.27
C ASN A 96 -0.92 4.29 -15.82
N GLU A 97 -1.66 5.26 -15.28
CA GLU A 97 -1.54 5.66 -13.88
C GLU A 97 -2.04 4.56 -12.95
N GLN A 98 -3.08 3.81 -13.34
CA GLN A 98 -3.57 2.65 -12.61
C GLN A 98 -2.58 1.47 -12.61
N TYR A 99 -1.95 1.16 -13.76
CA TYR A 99 -0.84 0.20 -13.82
C TYR A 99 0.30 0.62 -12.88
N THR A 100 0.67 1.90 -12.92
CA THR A 100 1.74 2.45 -12.08
C THR A 100 1.37 2.38 -10.60
N HIS A 101 0.13 2.70 -10.25
CA HIS A 101 -0.39 2.67 -8.88
C HIS A 101 -0.28 1.27 -8.27
N PHE A 102 -0.84 0.26 -8.97
CA PHE A 102 -0.81 -1.11 -8.48
C PHE A 102 0.62 -1.66 -8.37
N THR A 103 1.44 -1.41 -9.39
CA THR A 103 2.84 -1.84 -9.42
C THR A 103 3.65 -1.20 -8.29
N GLN A 104 3.48 0.10 -8.05
CA GLN A 104 4.22 0.79 -7.01
C GLN A 104 3.81 0.30 -5.61
N TRP A 105 2.50 0.08 -5.35
CA TRP A 105 2.06 -0.51 -4.07
C TRP A 105 2.65 -1.91 -3.86
N ALA A 106 2.71 -2.73 -4.91
CA ALA A 106 3.36 -4.03 -4.87
C ALA A 106 4.86 -3.91 -4.53
N MET A 107 5.57 -3.00 -5.21
CA MET A 107 6.99 -2.71 -4.95
C MET A 107 7.23 -2.22 -3.52
N LEU A 108 6.30 -1.47 -2.95
CA LEU A 108 6.41 -0.96 -1.59
C LEU A 108 6.16 -2.00 -0.50
N ALA A 109 5.78 -3.24 -0.86
CA ALA A 109 5.24 -4.23 0.08
C ALA A 109 4.08 -3.66 0.92
N ALA A 110 3.26 -2.82 0.29
CA ALA A 110 2.11 -2.18 0.92
C ALA A 110 0.95 -3.17 1.07
N PRO A 111 0.04 -2.95 2.04
CA PRO A 111 -1.26 -3.61 2.04
C PRO A 111 -2.03 -3.30 0.73
N LEU A 112 -2.51 -4.34 0.05
CA LEU A 112 -3.30 -4.21 -1.19
C LEU A 112 -4.81 -4.16 -0.87
N PHE A 113 -5.24 -3.12 -0.15
CA PHE A 113 -6.67 -2.94 0.16
C PHE A 113 -7.43 -2.37 -1.02
N LEU A 114 -8.53 -3.01 -1.41
CA LEU A 114 -9.34 -2.61 -2.57
C LEU A 114 -10.30 -1.49 -2.17
N GLY A 115 -10.14 -0.30 -2.76
CA GLY A 115 -11.07 0.83 -2.59
C GLY A 115 -12.21 0.87 -3.62
N CYS A 116 -12.30 -0.14 -4.49
CA CYS A 116 -13.25 -0.20 -5.60
C CYS A 116 -14.51 -1.02 -5.29
N ASP A 117 -15.58 -0.81 -6.06
CA ASP A 117 -16.78 -1.64 -6.00
C ASP A 117 -16.55 -2.97 -6.74
N LEU A 118 -16.40 -4.05 -5.97
CA LEU A 118 -16.18 -5.40 -6.48
C LEU A 118 -17.33 -5.96 -7.31
N THR A 119 -18.54 -5.40 -7.17
CA THR A 119 -19.72 -5.86 -7.92
C THR A 119 -19.79 -5.29 -9.34
N GLN A 120 -18.94 -4.29 -9.66
CA GLN A 120 -18.92 -3.62 -10.96
C GLN A 120 -17.49 -3.50 -11.52
N MET A 121 -16.68 -4.54 -11.32
CA MET A 121 -15.32 -4.60 -11.83
C MET A 121 -15.32 -4.86 -13.34
N ASP A 122 -14.57 -4.04 -14.09
CA ASP A 122 -14.33 -4.27 -15.51
C ASP A 122 -13.11 -5.21 -15.73
N ASP A 123 -12.97 -5.73 -16.94
CA ASP A 123 -11.90 -6.67 -17.30
C ASP A 123 -10.50 -6.08 -17.07
N PHE A 124 -10.35 -4.76 -17.27
CA PHE A 124 -9.10 -4.05 -17.03
C PHE A 124 -8.72 -4.07 -15.55
N THR A 125 -9.64 -3.68 -14.67
CA THR A 125 -9.43 -3.64 -13.22
C THR A 125 -9.23 -5.04 -12.67
N MET A 126 -9.99 -6.03 -13.15
CA MET A 126 -9.80 -7.43 -12.78
C MET A 126 -8.40 -7.89 -13.16
N GLY A 127 -7.95 -7.62 -14.39
CA GLY A 127 -6.62 -7.99 -14.86
C GLY A 127 -5.47 -7.35 -14.07
N LEU A 128 -5.67 -6.14 -13.51
CA LEU A 128 -4.72 -5.55 -12.56
C LEU A 128 -4.71 -6.33 -11.25
N LEU A 129 -5.89 -6.50 -10.63
CA LEU A 129 -6.05 -7.05 -9.29
C LEU A 129 -5.75 -8.54 -9.19
N THR A 130 -5.73 -9.26 -10.31
CA THR A 130 -5.40 -10.69 -10.40
C THR A 130 -4.09 -10.94 -11.15
N ASN A 131 -3.20 -9.96 -11.24
CA ASN A 131 -1.89 -10.17 -11.84
C ASN A 131 -0.98 -10.92 -10.87
N ASP A 132 -0.86 -12.24 -11.05
CA ASP A 132 -0.09 -13.11 -10.15
C ASP A 132 1.38 -12.69 -10.02
N GLU A 133 2.03 -12.25 -11.10
CA GLU A 133 3.44 -11.86 -11.08
C GLU A 133 3.67 -10.60 -10.21
N VAL A 134 2.80 -9.60 -10.33
CA VAL A 134 2.90 -8.36 -9.53
C VAL A 134 2.53 -8.65 -8.06
N ILE A 135 1.55 -9.52 -7.82
CA ILE A 135 1.17 -9.94 -6.47
C ILE A 135 2.30 -10.74 -5.81
N GLU A 136 3.00 -11.61 -6.54
CA GLU A 136 4.15 -12.36 -6.03
C GLU A 136 5.26 -11.40 -5.57
N VAL A 137 5.52 -10.33 -6.33
CA VAL A 137 6.46 -9.28 -5.90
C VAL A 137 6.03 -8.63 -4.58
N ASN A 138 4.74 -8.34 -4.39
CA ASN A 138 4.22 -7.79 -3.13
C ASN A 138 4.35 -8.78 -1.96
N GLN A 139 4.03 -10.05 -2.21
CA GLN A 139 3.95 -11.12 -1.20
C GLN A 139 5.28 -11.84 -0.94
N ASP A 140 6.36 -11.43 -1.60
CA ASP A 140 7.70 -11.99 -1.41
C ASP A 140 8.11 -12.05 0.08
N LEU A 141 8.60 -13.22 0.50
CA LEU A 141 8.85 -13.56 1.90
C LEU A 141 9.94 -12.72 2.57
N LEU A 142 10.83 -12.09 1.78
CA LEU A 142 11.82 -11.17 2.34
C LEU A 142 11.14 -9.93 2.94
N GLY A 143 9.93 -9.60 2.46
CA GLY A 143 9.08 -8.57 3.05
C GLY A 143 9.72 -7.19 3.07
N LYS A 144 10.60 -6.90 2.11
CA LYS A 144 11.28 -5.60 2.00
C LYS A 144 10.51 -4.67 1.08
N GLN A 145 10.27 -3.47 1.55
CA GLN A 145 9.84 -2.35 0.72
C GLN A 145 10.95 -1.96 -0.28
N ALA A 146 10.57 -1.62 -1.51
CA ALA A 146 11.49 -1.08 -2.51
C ALA A 146 12.15 0.23 -2.05
N THR A 147 13.38 0.45 -2.49
CA THR A 147 14.12 1.70 -2.29
C THR A 147 14.40 2.38 -3.62
N LEU A 148 14.31 3.70 -3.65
CA LEU A 148 14.76 4.52 -4.76
C LEU A 148 16.30 4.40 -4.91
N ILE A 149 16.77 4.08 -6.11
CA ILE A 149 18.21 3.96 -6.39
C ILE A 149 18.71 5.00 -7.38
N TYR A 150 17.80 5.64 -8.13
CA TYR A 150 18.13 6.73 -9.05
C TYR A 150 16.90 7.61 -9.27
N GLU A 151 17.12 8.92 -9.38
CA GLU A 151 16.08 9.89 -9.72
C GLU A 151 16.68 11.05 -10.53
N ASN A 152 15.94 11.50 -11.53
CA ASN A 152 16.15 12.79 -12.18
C ASN A 152 14.78 13.48 -12.40
N ALA A 153 14.74 14.53 -13.22
CA ALA A 153 13.50 15.29 -13.46
C ALA A 153 12.35 14.47 -14.07
N ASP A 154 12.66 13.41 -14.82
CA ASP A 154 11.71 12.67 -15.64
C ASP A 154 11.47 11.22 -15.17
N ILE A 155 12.47 10.61 -14.52
CA ILE A 155 12.46 9.17 -14.20
C ILE A 155 12.97 8.89 -12.79
N GLN A 156 12.33 7.90 -12.17
CA GLN A 156 12.76 7.25 -10.95
C GLN A 156 13.00 5.76 -11.21
N VAL A 157 14.05 5.22 -10.60
CA VAL A 157 14.32 3.77 -10.61
C VAL A 157 14.22 3.26 -9.18
N TRP A 158 13.31 2.31 -8.98
CA TRP A 158 13.07 1.65 -7.70
C TRP A 158 13.54 0.21 -7.77
N ARG A 159 14.03 -0.28 -6.64
CA ARG A 159 14.56 -1.65 -6.53
C ARG A 159 14.01 -2.32 -5.29
N LYS A 160 13.45 -3.52 -5.46
CA LYS A 160 12.98 -4.36 -4.37
C LYS A 160 13.84 -5.62 -4.32
N ALA A 161 14.56 -5.82 -3.22
CA ALA A 161 15.19 -7.12 -3.02
C ALA A 161 14.11 -8.16 -2.75
N LEU A 162 14.19 -9.29 -3.45
CA LEU A 162 13.31 -10.44 -3.29
C LEU A 162 14.09 -11.61 -2.67
N GLU A 163 13.39 -12.65 -2.23
CA GLU A 163 14.02 -13.88 -1.79
C GLU A 163 14.86 -14.52 -2.92
N ASN A 164 15.82 -15.37 -2.56
CA ASN A 164 16.70 -16.09 -3.50
C ASN A 164 17.57 -15.16 -4.37
N ASN A 165 17.91 -13.97 -3.87
CA ASN A 165 18.76 -12.97 -4.52
C ASN A 165 18.21 -12.41 -5.85
N LYS A 166 16.89 -12.47 -6.07
CA LYS A 166 16.22 -11.75 -7.16
C LYS A 166 16.05 -10.27 -6.79
N GLN A 167 15.97 -9.38 -7.78
CA GLN A 167 15.82 -7.93 -7.62
C GLN A 167 14.94 -7.34 -8.72
#